data_AF-D0N840-F1
#
_entry.id   AF-D0N840-F1
#
_cell.length_a   1.000
_cell.length_b   1.000
_cell.length_c   1.000
_cell.angle_alpha   90.00
_cell.angle_beta   90.00
_cell.angle_gamma   90.00
#
_symmetry.space_group_name_H-M   'P 1'
#
loop_
_entity.id
_entity.type
_entity.pdbx_description
1 polymer ?
#
loop_
_entity_poly.entity_id
_entity_poly.type
_entity_poly.pdbx_seq_one_letter_code
_entity_poly.pdbx_strand_id
1 'polypeptide(L)'
;MKTWLCCAKSTRAAHSSGSEVASWQRGRPFPLSLLHENFLRNKLSGKTASGRFDKLVEAHRAAAEESAKASGVDEDESEKVILLDDLVAKLDDHAAKTAAAKETELRKREREEETSLVARRLAMESLKESGDDSTPVKKRKETELKDLLITLKEKELAERQEVRELEAERRRREREEDRDEAA
;
A
#
# COMPACT_ATOMS: atom_id res chain seq x y z
N MET A 1 12.37 44.66 19.27
CA MET A 1 13.11 44.44 18.01
C MET A 1 12.41 43.32 17.27
N LYS A 2 11.80 43.61 16.12
CA LYS A 2 11.09 42.64 15.27
C LYS A 2 11.94 42.41 14.03
N THR A 3 12.52 41.22 13.89
CA THR A 3 13.16 40.79 12.64
C THR A 3 12.37 39.63 12.05
N TRP A 4 11.85 39.89 10.86
CA TRP A 4 11.12 38.98 10.02
C TRP A 4 12.11 38.05 9.33
N LEU A 5 11.88 36.73 9.39
CA LEU A 5 12.52 35.81 8.45
C LEU A 5 11.45 35.27 7.50
N CYS A 6 11.52 35.78 6.27
CA CYS A 6 10.85 35.24 5.09
C CYS A 6 11.30 33.80 4.86
N CYS A 7 10.36 32.85 4.83
CA CYS A 7 10.58 31.56 4.21
C CYS A 7 9.96 31.61 2.80
N ALA A 8 10.83 31.49 1.80
CA ALA A 8 10.51 31.62 0.40
C ALA A 8 9.73 30.40 -0.14
N LYS A 9 8.76 30.73 -0.99
CA LYS A 9 8.07 29.93 -2.00
C LYS A 9 8.74 28.61 -2.40
N SER A 10 7.96 27.52 -2.36
CA SER A 10 8.05 26.47 -3.38
C SER A 10 6.66 25.85 -3.62
N THR A 11 5.86 26.55 -4.43
CA THR A 11 4.69 25.96 -5.10
C THR A 11 5.17 25.24 -6.36
N ARG A 12 5.26 23.91 -6.32
CA ARG A 12 5.40 23.10 -7.54
C ARG A 12 4.02 22.62 -7.98
N ALA A 13 3.32 23.47 -8.72
CA ALA A 13 2.13 23.08 -9.46
C ALA A 13 2.55 22.33 -10.72
N ALA A 14 2.31 21.03 -10.77
CA ALA A 14 2.41 20.24 -12.00
C ALA A 14 0.99 20.06 -12.56
N HIS A 15 0.50 21.06 -13.30
CA HIS A 15 -0.67 20.90 -14.15
C HIS A 15 -0.21 20.41 -15.53
N SER A 16 -0.15 19.10 -15.70
CA SER A 16 0.01 18.45 -17.00
C SER A 16 -1.23 17.59 -17.26
N SER A 17 -2.35 18.23 -17.58
CA SER A 17 -3.57 17.54 -18.00
C SER A 17 -4.42 18.47 -18.85
N GLY A 18 -3.96 18.77 -20.06
CA GLY A 18 -4.70 19.63 -20.99
C GLY A 18 -4.36 19.40 -22.46
N SER A 19 -3.15 18.91 -22.78
CA SER A 19 -2.76 18.71 -24.18
C SER A 19 -3.31 17.41 -24.78
N GLU A 20 -3.50 16.35 -23.99
CA GLU A 20 -4.00 15.07 -24.51
C GLU A 20 -5.45 15.18 -24.98
N VAL A 21 -6.38 15.74 -24.19
CA VAL A 21 -7.80 15.93 -24.57
C VAL A 21 -7.96 16.80 -25.83
N ALA A 22 -7.05 17.74 -26.06
CA ALA A 22 -7.08 18.58 -27.26
C ALA A 22 -6.67 17.81 -28.53
N SER A 23 -5.93 16.71 -28.42
CA SER A 23 -5.53 15.87 -29.56
C SER A 23 -6.70 15.03 -30.12
N TRP A 24 -7.60 14.57 -29.25
CA TRP A 24 -8.79 13.80 -29.65
C TRP A 24 -9.83 14.63 -30.42
N GLN A 25 -9.78 15.96 -30.31
CA GLN A 25 -10.69 16.88 -31.01
C GLN A 25 -10.19 17.28 -32.41
N ARG A 26 -8.94 16.92 -32.77
CA ARG A 26 -8.32 17.29 -34.07
C ARG A 26 -8.48 16.24 -35.17
N GLY A 27 -9.03 15.06 -34.86
CA GLY A 27 -9.44 14.08 -35.85
C GLY A 27 -10.68 14.54 -36.60
N ARG A 28 -10.74 14.28 -37.92
CA ARG A 28 -11.90 14.59 -38.78
C ARG A 28 -13.20 14.25 -38.06
N PRO A 29 -14.24 15.10 -38.12
CA PRO A 29 -15.54 14.74 -37.55
C PRO A 29 -15.97 13.42 -38.19
N PHE A 30 -16.07 12.39 -37.36
CA PHE A 30 -16.65 11.12 -37.76
C PHE A 30 -18.01 11.43 -38.39
N PRO A 31 -18.33 10.90 -39.58
CA PRO A 31 -19.55 11.27 -40.27
C PRO A 31 -20.73 11.03 -39.33
N LEU A 32 -21.46 12.12 -39.03
CA LEU A 32 -22.60 12.14 -38.10
C LEU A 32 -23.74 11.21 -38.53
N SER A 33 -23.64 10.55 -39.69
CA SER A 33 -24.62 9.64 -40.26
C SER A 33 -24.67 8.25 -39.62
N LEU A 34 -23.73 7.91 -38.72
CA LEU A 34 -23.79 6.69 -37.90
C LEU A 34 -24.33 6.93 -36.48
N LEU A 35 -24.63 8.18 -36.14
CA LEU A 35 -25.36 8.47 -34.92
C LEU A 35 -26.81 8.07 -35.17
N HIS A 36 -27.19 6.90 -34.66
CA HIS A 36 -28.59 6.55 -34.45
C HIS A 36 -29.31 7.80 -33.92
N GLU A 37 -30.47 8.19 -34.46
CA GLU A 37 -31.16 9.43 -34.03
C GLU A 37 -31.41 9.47 -32.50
N ASN A 38 -31.40 8.30 -31.86
CA ASN A 38 -31.50 8.11 -30.41
C ASN A 38 -30.20 8.40 -29.62
N PHE A 39 -29.06 8.60 -30.29
CA PHE A 39 -27.76 8.92 -29.70
C PHE A 39 -27.46 10.42 -29.81
N LEU A 40 -28.38 11.23 -29.30
CA LEU A 40 -28.15 12.66 -29.15
C LEU A 40 -27.11 12.91 -28.03
N ARG A 41 -25.85 13.12 -28.41
CA ARG A 41 -24.73 13.41 -27.49
C ARG A 41 -25.05 14.53 -26.49
N ASN A 42 -25.87 15.51 -26.87
CA ASN A 42 -26.28 16.63 -26.02
C ASN A 42 -27.20 16.22 -24.84
N LYS A 43 -27.84 15.04 -24.89
CA LYS A 43 -28.67 14.48 -23.81
C LYS A 43 -27.98 13.36 -23.03
N LEU A 44 -26.75 13.00 -23.39
CA LEU A 44 -26.01 11.92 -22.75
C LEU A 44 -25.21 12.47 -21.55
N SER A 45 -25.87 12.56 -20.40
CA SER A 45 -25.18 12.84 -19.14
C SER A 45 -24.36 11.63 -18.68
N GLY A 46 -23.30 11.83 -17.89
CA GLY A 46 -22.50 10.73 -17.34
C GLY A 46 -23.32 9.74 -16.52
N LYS A 47 -24.31 10.21 -15.75
CA LYS A 47 -25.22 9.35 -14.99
C LYS A 47 -26.12 8.53 -15.91
N THR A 48 -26.63 9.13 -16.99
CA THR A 48 -27.43 8.43 -18.00
C THR A 48 -26.60 7.42 -18.78
N ALA A 49 -25.35 7.76 -19.12
CA ALA A 49 -24.43 6.88 -19.82
C ALA A 49 -24.07 5.65 -18.97
N SER A 50 -23.72 5.87 -17.69
CA SER A 50 -23.49 4.79 -16.72
C SER A 50 -24.72 3.89 -16.62
N GLY A 51 -25.91 4.46 -16.39
CA GLY A 51 -27.13 3.66 -16.27
C GLY A 51 -27.52 2.91 -17.55
N ARG A 52 -27.12 3.39 -18.74
CA ARG A 52 -27.29 2.64 -20.00
C ARG A 52 -26.28 1.50 -20.11
N PHE A 53 -25.05 1.73 -19.67
CA PHE A 53 -24.01 0.71 -19.63
C PHE A 53 -24.33 -0.41 -18.65
N ASP A 54 -24.80 -0.07 -17.44
CA ASP A 54 -25.21 -1.05 -16.42
C ASP A 54 -26.31 -1.98 -16.97
N LYS A 55 -27.34 -1.40 -17.60
CA LYS A 55 -28.40 -2.18 -18.28
C LYS A 55 -27.89 -3.07 -19.39
N LEU A 56 -26.89 -2.61 -20.15
CA LEU A 56 -26.28 -3.39 -21.22
C LEU A 56 -25.54 -4.60 -20.64
N VAL A 57 -24.79 -4.41 -19.57
CA VAL A 57 -24.07 -5.48 -18.85
C VAL A 57 -25.07 -6.47 -18.24
N GLU A 58 -26.14 -6.00 -17.60
CA GLU A 58 -27.19 -6.87 -17.03
C GLU A 58 -27.86 -7.72 -18.10
N ALA A 59 -28.29 -7.11 -19.21
CA ALA A 59 -28.90 -7.83 -20.32
C ALA A 59 -27.94 -8.86 -20.93
N HIS A 60 -26.65 -8.53 -21.04
CA HIS A 60 -25.64 -9.45 -21.54
C HIS A 60 -25.44 -10.66 -20.61
N ARG A 61 -25.35 -10.42 -19.29
CA ARG A 61 -25.24 -11.51 -18.31
C ARG A 61 -26.44 -12.44 -18.34
N ALA A 62 -27.66 -11.87 -18.43
CA ALA A 62 -28.87 -12.66 -18.58
C ALA A 62 -28.87 -13.52 -19.85
N ALA A 63 -28.46 -12.93 -21.00
CA ALA A 63 -28.34 -13.66 -22.25
C ALA A 63 -27.28 -14.78 -22.17
N ALA A 64 -26.11 -14.51 -21.56
CA ALA A 64 -25.06 -15.52 -21.36
C ALA A 64 -25.54 -16.68 -20.47
N GLU A 65 -26.34 -16.41 -19.43
CA GLU A 65 -26.96 -17.46 -18.61
C GLU A 65 -28.00 -18.27 -19.39
N GLU A 66 -28.79 -17.62 -20.25
CA GLU A 66 -29.77 -18.30 -21.12
C GLU A 66 -29.06 -19.19 -22.15
N SER A 67 -28.02 -18.68 -22.82
CA SER A 67 -27.19 -19.45 -23.74
C SER A 67 -26.47 -20.61 -23.04
N ALA A 68 -25.95 -20.41 -21.84
CA ALA A 68 -25.34 -21.47 -21.04
C ALA A 68 -26.34 -22.60 -20.70
N LYS A 69 -27.62 -22.27 -20.47
CA LYS A 69 -28.70 -23.25 -20.24
C LYS A 69 -29.15 -23.95 -21.53
N ALA A 70 -29.07 -23.25 -22.66
CA ALA A 70 -29.40 -23.78 -23.99
C ALA A 70 -28.24 -24.53 -24.67
N SER A 71 -27.09 -24.63 -23.99
CA SER A 71 -25.84 -25.23 -24.46
C SER A 71 -26.08 -26.62 -25.09
N GLY A 72 -25.84 -26.70 -26.40
CA GLY A 72 -26.16 -27.85 -27.25
C GLY A 72 -26.40 -27.49 -28.72
N VAL A 73 -26.57 -26.19 -29.01
CA VAL A 73 -26.62 -25.62 -30.36
C VAL A 73 -25.36 -24.76 -30.56
N ASP A 74 -24.60 -25.02 -31.63
CA ASP A 74 -23.53 -24.12 -32.09
C ASP A 74 -24.18 -22.83 -32.62
N GLU A 75 -24.10 -21.76 -31.84
CA GLU A 75 -24.52 -20.42 -32.25
C GLU A 75 -23.29 -19.61 -32.66
N ASP A 76 -23.37 -18.92 -33.81
CA ASP A 76 -22.35 -17.96 -34.22
C ASP A 76 -22.34 -16.77 -33.25
N GLU A 77 -21.35 -16.73 -32.35
CA GLU A 77 -21.14 -15.61 -31.46
C GLU A 77 -20.73 -14.37 -32.26
N SER A 78 -21.60 -13.36 -32.28
CA SER A 78 -21.28 -12.07 -32.91
C SER A 78 -20.10 -11.39 -32.19
N GLU A 79 -19.26 -10.66 -32.93
CA GLU A 79 -18.14 -9.88 -32.36
C GLU A 79 -18.54 -8.96 -31.20
N LYS A 80 -19.79 -8.50 -31.19
CA LYS A 80 -20.37 -7.70 -30.10
C LYS A 80 -20.41 -8.47 -28.78
N VAL A 81 -20.79 -9.75 -28.81
CA VAL A 81 -20.87 -10.61 -27.62
C VAL A 81 -19.48 -10.83 -27.06
N ILE A 82 -18.52 -11.18 -27.93
CA ILE A 82 -17.10 -11.33 -27.56
C ILE A 82 -16.56 -10.04 -26.90
N LEU A 83 -16.85 -8.87 -27.47
CA LEU A 83 -16.44 -7.60 -26.87
C LEU A 83 -17.11 -7.34 -25.51
N LEU A 84 -18.38 -7.74 -25.35
CA LEU A 84 -19.09 -7.58 -24.09
C LEU A 84 -18.56 -8.54 -23.02
N ASP A 85 -18.18 -9.76 -23.38
CA ASP A 85 -17.49 -10.70 -22.48
C ASP A 85 -16.18 -10.09 -21.96
N ASP A 86 -15.34 -9.59 -22.87
CA ASP A 86 -14.08 -8.92 -22.52
C ASP A 86 -14.27 -7.72 -21.59
N LEU A 87 -15.32 -6.92 -21.86
CA LEU A 87 -15.65 -5.75 -21.04
C LEU A 87 -16.12 -6.18 -19.64
N VAL A 88 -16.99 -7.19 -19.57
CA VAL A 88 -17.51 -7.72 -18.31
C VAL A 88 -16.37 -8.29 -17.47
N ALA A 89 -15.48 -9.09 -18.06
CA ALA A 89 -14.30 -9.62 -17.38
C ALA A 89 -13.44 -8.50 -16.76
N LYS A 90 -13.18 -7.42 -17.51
CA LYS A 90 -12.42 -6.26 -17.01
C LYS A 90 -13.13 -5.53 -15.87
N LEU A 91 -14.46 -5.44 -15.90
CA LEU A 91 -15.24 -4.83 -14.81
C LEU A 91 -15.14 -5.67 -13.54
N ASP A 92 -15.29 -6.98 -13.66
CA ASP A 92 -15.24 -7.89 -12.51
C ASP A 92 -13.82 -7.93 -11.90
N ASP A 93 -12.78 -7.95 -12.72
CA ASP A 93 -11.39 -7.80 -12.28
C ASP A 93 -11.16 -6.50 -11.51
N HIS A 94 -11.69 -5.39 -12.00
CA HIS A 94 -11.59 -4.10 -11.32
C HIS A 94 -12.38 -4.10 -10.01
N ALA A 95 -13.59 -4.67 -9.99
CA ALA A 95 -14.39 -4.81 -8.79
C ALA A 95 -13.66 -5.64 -7.73
N ALA A 96 -13.06 -6.77 -8.12
CA ALA A 96 -12.27 -7.62 -7.23
C ALA A 96 -11.04 -6.89 -6.67
N LYS A 97 -10.28 -6.18 -7.52
CA LYS A 97 -9.11 -5.39 -7.09
C LYS A 97 -9.50 -4.29 -6.10
N THR A 98 -10.59 -3.57 -6.36
CA THR A 98 -11.05 -2.51 -5.45
C THR A 98 -11.61 -3.05 -4.14
N ALA A 99 -12.28 -4.21 -4.17
CA ALA A 99 -12.74 -4.89 -2.95
C ALA A 99 -11.56 -5.37 -2.09
N ALA A 100 -10.57 -6.02 -2.71
CA ALA A 100 -9.36 -6.47 -2.01
C ALA A 100 -8.61 -5.29 -1.38
N ALA A 101 -8.44 -4.18 -2.11
CA ALA A 101 -7.80 -2.98 -1.57
C ALA A 101 -8.55 -2.44 -0.34
N LYS A 102 -9.89 -2.37 -0.39
CA LYS A 102 -10.71 -1.95 0.76
C LYS A 102 -10.56 -2.90 1.94
N GLU A 103 -10.57 -4.22 1.71
CA GLU A 103 -10.37 -5.21 2.78
C GLU A 103 -9.00 -5.07 3.44
N THR A 104 -7.95 -4.84 2.64
CA THR A 104 -6.60 -4.62 3.20
C THR A 104 -6.51 -3.37 4.07
N GLU A 105 -7.15 -2.27 3.65
CA GLU A 105 -7.21 -1.04 4.45
C GLU A 105 -8.02 -1.23 5.73
N LEU A 106 -9.15 -1.94 5.66
CA LEU A 106 -9.95 -2.28 6.85
C LEU A 106 -9.14 -3.13 7.83
N ARG A 107 -8.47 -4.19 7.37
CA ARG A 107 -7.61 -5.02 8.23
C ARG A 107 -6.46 -4.23 8.84
N LYS A 108 -5.86 -3.29 8.10
CA LYS A 108 -4.83 -2.41 8.64
C LYS A 108 -5.37 -1.55 9.77
N ARG A 109 -6.55 -0.95 9.57
CA ARG A 109 -7.23 -0.16 10.58
C ARG A 109 -7.59 -0.98 11.82
N GLU A 110 -8.09 -2.20 11.66
CA GLU A 110 -8.37 -3.11 12.78
C GLU A 110 -7.13 -3.39 13.61
N ARG A 111 -5.98 -3.65 12.96
CA ARG A 111 -4.68 -3.83 13.66
C ARG A 111 -4.24 -2.56 14.40
N GLU A 112 -4.44 -1.39 13.82
CA GLU A 112 -4.16 -0.11 14.48
C GLU A 112 -5.07 0.10 15.70
N GLU A 113 -6.34 -0.28 15.61
CA GLU A 113 -7.30 -0.22 16.72
C GLU A 113 -6.95 -1.24 17.82
N GLU A 114 -6.57 -2.46 17.47
CA GLU A 114 -6.10 -3.49 18.42
C GLU A 114 -4.83 -3.04 19.16
N THR A 115 -3.83 -2.54 18.43
CA THR A 115 -2.58 -2.04 19.04
C THR A 115 -2.84 -0.84 19.95
N SER A 116 -3.75 0.06 19.57
CA SER A 116 -4.23 1.17 20.41
C SER A 116 -4.89 0.67 21.70
N LEU A 117 -5.75 -0.36 21.61
CA LEU A 117 -6.40 -0.95 22.79
C LEU A 117 -5.39 -1.60 23.74
N VAL A 118 -4.39 -2.29 23.22
CA VAL A 118 -3.30 -2.87 24.04
C VAL A 118 -2.52 -1.75 24.73
N ALA A 119 -2.12 -0.70 24.01
CA ALA A 119 -1.42 0.44 24.61
C ALA A 119 -2.24 1.10 25.73
N ARG A 120 -3.55 1.27 25.53
CA ARG A 120 -4.46 1.81 26.55
C ARG A 120 -4.55 0.89 27.77
N ARG A 121 -4.62 -0.43 27.59
CA ARG A 121 -4.64 -1.41 28.70
C ARG A 121 -3.34 -1.35 29.50
N LEU A 122 -2.19 -1.40 28.84
CA LEU A 122 -0.87 -1.31 29.49
C LEU A 122 -0.69 0.00 30.26
N ALA A 123 -1.14 1.12 29.68
CA ALA A 123 -1.11 2.40 30.36
C ALA A 123 -1.97 2.39 31.64
N MET A 124 -3.19 1.85 31.58
CA MET A 124 -4.06 1.74 32.76
C MET A 124 -3.49 0.80 33.84
N GLU A 125 -2.89 -0.31 33.44
CA GLU A 125 -2.22 -1.23 34.35
C GLU A 125 -1.03 -0.57 35.06
N SER A 126 -0.19 0.15 34.32
CA SER A 126 0.95 0.88 34.90
C SER A 126 0.51 1.95 35.91
N LEU A 127 -0.62 2.62 35.65
CA LEU A 127 -1.18 3.60 36.57
C LEU A 127 -1.66 2.92 37.86
N LYS A 128 -2.29 1.74 37.75
CA LYS A 128 -2.73 0.95 38.89
C LYS A 128 -1.55 0.46 39.75
N GLU A 129 -0.48 -0.06 39.14
CA GLU A 129 0.74 -0.48 39.87
C GLU A 129 1.41 0.71 40.57
N SER A 130 1.42 1.89 39.94
CA SER A 130 2.02 3.09 40.53
C SER A 130 1.23 3.70 41.70
N GLY A 131 -0.06 3.37 41.84
CA GLY A 131 -0.95 3.89 42.88
C GLY A 131 -0.97 3.09 44.18
N ASP A 132 -0.49 1.85 44.17
CA ASP A 132 -0.52 0.94 45.34
C ASP A 132 0.82 0.89 46.11
N ASP A 133 1.90 1.45 45.55
CA ASP A 133 3.23 1.37 46.16
C ASP A 133 3.72 2.73 46.65
N SER A 134 3.24 3.10 47.84
CA SER A 134 3.85 4.14 48.69
C SER A 134 4.75 3.51 49.76
N THR A 135 5.72 2.66 49.38
CA THR A 135 6.79 2.18 50.29
C THR A 135 8.07 1.76 49.52
N PRO A 136 9.25 1.55 50.14
CA PRO A 136 10.59 1.82 49.57
C PRO A 136 11.12 0.85 48.48
N VAL A 137 10.27 0.05 47.85
CA VAL A 137 10.64 -1.03 46.90
C VAL A 137 11.15 -0.49 45.55
N LYS A 138 10.68 0.70 45.12
CA LYS A 138 11.09 1.35 43.85
C LYS A 138 12.60 1.51 43.68
N LYS A 139 13.34 1.78 44.75
CA LYS A 139 14.80 1.98 44.68
C LYS A 139 15.56 0.68 44.36
N ARG A 140 15.06 -0.49 44.84
CA ARG A 140 15.69 -1.80 44.55
C ARG A 140 15.52 -2.20 43.07
N LYS A 141 14.32 -2.00 42.51
CA LYS A 141 14.06 -2.26 41.09
C LYS A 141 14.89 -1.34 40.17
N GLU A 142 15.08 -0.08 40.56
CA GLU A 142 15.91 0.86 39.79
C GLU A 142 17.40 0.49 39.82
N THR A 143 17.92 0.03 40.97
CA THR A 143 19.30 -0.48 41.05
C THR A 143 19.49 -1.75 40.22
N GLU A 144 18.54 -2.68 40.27
CA GLU A 144 18.59 -3.91 39.45
C GLU A 144 18.60 -3.60 37.95
N LEU A 145 17.78 -2.62 37.49
CA LEU A 145 17.79 -2.17 36.10
C LEU A 145 19.11 -1.51 35.69
N LYS A 146 19.73 -0.73 36.58
CA LYS A 146 21.05 -0.12 36.34
C LYS A 146 22.14 -1.19 36.25
N ASP A 147 22.12 -2.18 37.14
CA ASP A 147 23.08 -3.28 37.15
C ASP A 147 22.96 -4.13 35.87
N LEU A 148 21.74 -4.43 35.42
CA LEU A 148 21.51 -5.11 34.14
C LEU A 148 22.02 -4.29 32.95
N LEU A 149 21.85 -2.97 32.96
CA LEU A 149 22.36 -2.11 31.90
C LEU A 149 23.89 -2.05 31.87
N ILE A 150 24.53 -2.04 33.05
CA ILE A 150 26.00 -2.10 33.19
C ILE A 150 26.53 -3.42 32.62
N THR A 151 25.95 -4.56 33.01
CA THR A 151 26.41 -5.87 32.52
C THR A 151 26.26 -6.03 31.01
N LEU A 152 25.19 -5.49 30.42
CA LEU A 152 25.03 -5.48 28.95
C LEU A 152 26.10 -4.63 28.27
N LYS A 153 26.44 -3.47 28.85
CA LYS A 153 27.49 -2.61 28.32
C LYS A 153 28.88 -3.20 28.46
N GLU A 154 29.16 -3.89 29.56
CA GLU A 154 30.42 -4.62 29.74
C GLU A 154 30.59 -5.73 28.72
N LYS A 155 29.54 -6.50 28.44
CA LYS A 155 29.55 -7.53 27.38
C LYS A 155 29.80 -6.95 25.99
N GLU A 156 29.11 -5.85 25.65
CA GLU A 156 29.31 -5.15 24.37
C GLU A 156 30.77 -4.65 24.24
N LEU A 157 31.36 -4.15 25.32
CA LEU A 157 32.76 -3.71 25.33
C LEU A 157 33.75 -4.88 25.24
N ALA A 158 33.45 -6.01 25.89
CA ALA A 158 34.27 -7.23 25.85
C ALA A 158 34.28 -7.84 24.44
N GLU A 159 33.12 -8.00 23.80
CA GLU A 159 33.02 -8.47 22.42
C GLU A 159 33.82 -7.56 21.46
N ARG A 160 33.73 -6.25 21.66
CA ARG A 160 34.49 -5.28 20.88
C ARG A 160 36.00 -5.34 21.15
N GLN A 161 36.43 -5.76 22.34
CA GLN A 161 37.83 -6.02 22.67
C GLN A 161 38.31 -7.30 21.99
N GLU A 162 37.55 -8.39 22.09
CA GLU A 162 37.86 -9.68 21.46
C GLU A 162 38.01 -9.55 19.94
N VAL A 163 37.14 -8.79 19.28
CA VAL A 163 37.26 -8.51 17.84
C VAL A 163 38.60 -7.84 17.50
N ARG A 164 39.05 -6.88 18.32
CA ARG A 164 40.34 -6.20 18.11
C ARG A 164 41.51 -7.14 18.36
N GLU A 165 41.40 -8.03 19.33
CA GLU A 165 42.43 -9.01 19.65
C GLU A 165 42.55 -10.07 18.56
N LEU A 166 41.44 -10.62 18.08
CA LEU A 166 41.40 -11.55 16.95
C LEU A 166 41.97 -10.91 15.68
N GLU A 167 41.67 -9.63 15.42
CA GLU A 167 42.25 -8.92 14.29
C GLU A 167 43.75 -8.64 14.47
N ALA A 168 44.21 -8.41 15.70
CA ALA A 168 45.64 -8.26 16.00
C ALA A 168 46.39 -9.60 15.87
N GLU A 169 45.75 -10.71 16.25
CA GLU A 169 46.27 -12.06 16.14
C GLU A 169 46.32 -12.52 14.67
N ARG A 170 45.26 -12.28 13.89
CA ARG A 170 45.25 -12.51 12.44
C ARG A 170 46.43 -11.80 11.77
N ARG A 171 46.65 -10.52 12.11
CA ARG A 171 47.81 -9.75 11.62
C ARG A 171 49.16 -10.25 12.13
N ARG A 172 49.24 -10.92 13.27
CA ARG A 172 50.48 -11.55 13.75
C ARG A 172 50.77 -12.83 12.98
N ARG A 173 49.72 -13.63 12.75
CA ARG A 173 49.77 -14.88 11.99
C ARG A 173 50.15 -14.64 10.52
N GLU A 174 49.54 -13.66 9.86
CA GLU A 174 49.94 -13.25 8.50
C GLU A 174 51.45 -12.91 8.45
N ARG A 175 51.97 -12.16 9.43
CA ARG A 175 53.40 -11.83 9.53
C ARG A 175 54.31 -13.01 9.86
N GLU A 176 53.78 -14.10 10.40
CA GLU A 176 54.53 -15.34 10.67
C GLU A 176 54.53 -16.21 9.42
N GLU A 177 53.38 -16.36 8.76
CA GLU A 177 53.24 -17.03 7.46
C GLU A 177 54.13 -16.36 6.39
N ASP A 178 54.20 -15.03 6.33
CA ASP A 178 55.11 -14.29 5.43
C ASP A 178 56.61 -14.56 5.71
N ARG A 179 56.96 -14.90 6.97
CA ARG A 179 58.35 -15.22 7.35
C ARG A 179 58.72 -16.65 7.01
N ASP A 180 57.77 -17.57 7.11
CA ASP A 180 57.95 -18.97 6.75
C ASP A 180 57.97 -19.17 5.22
N GLU A 181 57.25 -18.35 4.43
CA GLU A 181 57.30 -18.40 2.96
C GLU A 181 58.61 -17.83 2.38
N ALA A 182 59.31 -16.98 3.13
CA ALA A 182 60.58 -16.37 2.70
C ALA A 182 61.85 -17.17 3.08
N ALA A 183 61.71 -18.28 3.80
CA ALA A 183 62.80 -19.17 4.26
C ALA A 183 62.95 -20.42 3.40
#